data_AF-E1YLU7-F1
#
_entry.id   AF-E1YLU7-F1
#
_cell.length_a   1.000
_cell.length_b   1.000
_cell.length_c   1.000
_cell.angle_alpha   90.00
_cell.angle_beta   90.00
_cell.angle_gamma   90.00
#
_symmetry.space_group_name_H-M   'P 1'
#
loop_
_entity.id
_entity.type
_entity.pdbx_description
1 polymer ?
#
loop_
_entity_poly.entity_id
_entity_poly.type
_entity_poly.pdbx_seq_one_letter_code
_entity_poly.pdbx_strand_id
1 'polypeptide(L)'
;MTGDTSQKTESIEQLVASIDNGDVVLPEFQRDFVWEETKTYDLFDSIIRDIFIGSLIFGIPSFELTVRELDIRPRKGPGSRKTYI
;
A
#
# COMPACT_ATOMS: atom_id res chain seq x y z
N MET A 1 22.01 9.96 -14.56
CA MET A 1 20.55 9.81 -14.65
C MET A 1 19.99 10.30 -13.33
N THR A 2 19.49 11.53 -13.30
CA THR A 2 19.01 12.21 -12.09
C THR A 2 17.69 11.56 -11.66
N GLY A 3 17.67 10.95 -10.47
CA GLY A 3 16.43 10.50 -9.85
C GLY A 3 15.60 11.72 -9.50
N ASP A 4 14.54 11.95 -10.25
CA ASP A 4 13.62 13.05 -10.01
C ASP A 4 12.78 12.70 -8.77
N THR A 5 13.16 13.23 -7.60
CA THR A 5 12.35 13.17 -6.38
C THR A 5 11.20 14.17 -6.50
N SER A 6 10.39 14.03 -7.55
CA SER A 6 9.24 14.89 -7.77
C SER A 6 8.15 14.50 -6.78
N GLN A 7 7.86 15.38 -5.81
CA GLN A 7 6.75 15.19 -4.88
C GLN A 7 5.44 15.31 -5.67
N LYS A 8 4.78 14.18 -5.92
CA LYS A 8 3.50 14.12 -6.61
C LYS A 8 2.37 13.92 -5.61
N THR A 9 1.35 14.77 -5.68
CA THR A 9 0.08 14.54 -4.99
C THR A 9 -0.85 13.81 -5.95
N GLU A 10 -1.07 12.52 -5.69
CA GLU A 10 -2.04 11.70 -6.44
C GLU A 10 -3.25 11.39 -5.55
N SER A 11 -4.41 11.18 -6.16
CA SER A 11 -5.57 10.70 -5.42
C SER A 11 -5.34 9.25 -4.98
N ILE A 12 -5.96 8.85 -3.87
CA ILE A 12 -5.91 7.45 -3.39
C ILE A 12 -6.48 6.50 -4.45
N GLU A 13 -7.52 6.93 -5.18
CA GLU A 13 -8.09 6.15 -6.29
C GLU A 13 -7.07 5.89 -7.41
N GLN A 14 -6.28 6.90 -7.78
CA GLN A 14 -5.23 6.74 -8.77
C GLN A 14 -4.12 5.81 -8.29
N LEU A 15 -3.73 5.94 -7.01
CA LEU A 15 -2.75 5.04 -6.41
C LEU A 15 -3.23 3.57 -6.44
N VAL A 16 -4.48 3.32 -6.06
CA VAL A 16 -5.07 1.98 -6.11
C VAL A 16 -5.13 1.45 -7.54
N ALA A 17 -5.52 2.29 -8.51
CA ALA A 17 -5.52 1.89 -9.91
C ALA A 17 -4.12 1.54 -10.43
N SER A 18 -3.08 2.29 -10.05
CA SER A 18 -1.69 1.97 -10.42
C SER A 18 -1.19 0.67 -9.80
N ILE A 19 -1.65 0.36 -8.59
CA ILE A 19 -1.39 -0.94 -7.95
C ILE A 19 -2.08 -2.07 -8.71
N ASP A 20 -3.37 -1.91 -9.04
CA ASP A 20 -4.16 -2.92 -9.75
C ASP A 20 -3.64 -3.17 -11.17
N ASN A 21 -3.10 -2.13 -11.82
CA ASN A 21 -2.46 -2.22 -13.13
C ASN A 21 -1.07 -2.87 -13.08
N GLY A 22 -0.48 -3.03 -11.89
CA GLY A 22 0.87 -3.59 -11.70
C GLY A 22 2.01 -2.58 -11.91
N ASP A 23 1.71 -1.29 -12.04
CA ASP A 23 2.72 -0.22 -12.10
C ASP A 23 3.43 -0.05 -10.74
N VAL A 24 2.72 -0.34 -9.65
CA VAL A 24 3.24 -0.32 -8.29
C VAL A 24 3.19 -1.73 -7.72
N VAL A 25 4.35 -2.24 -7.33
CA VAL A 25 4.52 -3.59 -6.77
C VAL A 25 5.20 -3.53 -5.40
N LEU A 26 4.90 -4.51 -4.55
CA LEU A 26 5.50 -4.62 -3.23
C LEU A 26 6.74 -5.53 -3.28
N PRO A 27 7.92 -5.06 -2.84
CA PRO A 27 9.10 -5.89 -2.71
C PRO A 27 8.91 -6.99 -1.66
N GLU A 28 9.52 -8.16 -1.88
CA GLU A 28 9.36 -9.31 -0.98
C GLU A 28 9.84 -9.03 0.45
N PHE A 29 10.94 -8.29 0.60
CA PHE A 29 11.50 -7.91 1.90
C PHE A 29 10.58 -6.99 2.72
N GLN A 30 9.66 -6.26 2.08
CA GLN A 30 8.73 -5.37 2.77
C GLN A 30 7.57 -6.16 3.40
N ARG A 31 7.34 -7.41 3.00
CA ARG A 31 6.25 -8.26 3.51
C ARG A 31 6.44 -8.67 4.98
N ASP A 32 7.69 -8.78 5.43
CA ASP A 32 8.01 -9.10 6.84
C ASP A 32 7.66 -7.93 7.78
N PHE A 33 7.40 -6.75 7.23
CA PHE A 33 6.95 -5.59 7.99
C PHE A 33 5.44 -5.62 8.22
N VAL A 34 5.02 -6.36 9.24
CA VAL A 34 3.61 -6.48 9.62
C VAL A 34 3.20 -5.32 10.52
N TRP A 35 2.16 -4.58 10.11
CA TRP A 35 1.55 -3.54 10.94
C TRP A 35 0.60 -4.18 11.95
N GLU A 36 0.58 -3.63 13.17
CA GLU A 36 -0.48 -3.92 14.13
C GLU A 36 -1.80 -3.35 13.64
N GLU A 37 -2.91 -4.02 13.96
CA GLU A 37 -4.25 -3.61 13.49
C GLU A 37 -4.60 -2.18 13.93
N THR A 38 -4.17 -1.78 15.13
CA THR A 38 -4.35 -0.42 15.69
C THR A 38 -3.77 0.65 14.78
N LYS A 39 -2.53 0.46 14.29
CA LYS A 39 -1.86 1.40 13.38
C LYS A 39 -2.60 1.54 12.05
N THR A 40 -3.17 0.44 11.56
CA THR A 40 -3.99 0.47 10.35
C THR A 40 -5.27 1.28 10.57
N TYR A 41 -5.95 1.11 11.71
CA TYR A 41 -7.14 1.91 12.03
C TYR A 41 -6.82 3.40 12.16
N ASP A 42 -5.74 3.76 12.85
CA ASP A 42 -5.33 5.15 13.04
C ASP A 42 -5.00 5.84 11.71
N LEU A 43 -4.40 5.10 10.77
CA LEU A 43 -4.15 5.59 9.41
C LEU A 43 -5.47 5.89 8.69
N PHE A 44 -6.42 4.95 8.69
CA PHE A 44 -7.72 5.15 8.04
C PHE A 44 -8.53 6.28 8.69
N ASP A 45 -8.51 6.39 10.01
CA ASP A 45 -9.16 7.49 10.74
C ASP A 45 -8.55 8.85 10.33
N SER A 46 -7.23 8.91 10.17
CA SER A 46 -6.54 10.12 9.71
C SER A 46 -6.90 10.49 8.26
N ILE A 47 -7.01 9.51 7.36
CA ILE A 47 -7.46 9.71 5.97
C ILE A 47 -8.88 10.30 5.95
N ILE A 48 -9.80 9.71 6.71
CA ILE A 48 -11.22 10.12 6.74
C ILE A 48 -11.37 11.53 7.34
N ARG A 49 -10.54 11.87 8.33
CA ARG A 49 -10.55 13.19 8.98
C ARG A 49 -9.80 14.27 8.21
N ASP A 50 -9.28 13.95 7.01
CA ASP A 50 -8.49 14.86 6.19
C ASP A 50 -7.25 15.40 6.92
N ILE A 51 -6.67 14.56 7.80
CA ILE A 51 -5.46 14.84 8.55
C ILE A 51 -4.25 14.33 7.75
N PHE A 52 -3.15 15.06 7.78
CA PHE A 52 -1.91 14.67 7.11
C PHE A 52 -1.40 13.31 7.61
N ILE A 53 -1.39 12.31 6.70
CA ILE A 53 -0.99 10.92 6.99
C ILE A 53 0.50 10.62 6.74
N GLY A 54 1.25 11.61 6.26
CA GLY A 54 2.64 11.42 5.82
C GLY A 54 2.79 11.36 4.29
N SER A 55 3.88 10.72 3.84
CA SER A 55 4.25 10.59 2.44
C SER A 55 4.51 9.12 2.10
N LEU A 56 4.11 8.70 0.90
CA LEU A 56 4.49 7.40 0.34
C LEU A 56 5.79 7.55 -0.45
N ILE A 57 6.69 6.57 -0.30
CA ILE A 57 7.99 6.55 -0.97
C ILE A 57 7.96 5.49 -2.05
N PHE A 58 8.22 5.90 -3.29
CA PHE A 58 8.35 5.01 -4.43
C PHE A 58 9.81 4.99 -4.90
N GLY A 59 10.30 3.81 -5.25
CA GLY A 59 11.64 3.63 -5.79
C GLY A 59 11.60 2.75 -7.02
N ILE A 60 12.23 3.21 -8.10
CA ILE A 60 12.46 2.38 -9.29
C ILE A 60 13.77 1.63 -9.04
N PRO A 61 13.73 0.30 -8.85
CA PRO A 61 14.95 -0.43 -8.62
C PRO A 61 15.80 -0.52 -9.89
N SER A 62 17.12 -0.38 -9.72
CA SER A 62 18.10 -0.57 -10.80
C SER A 62 18.62 -2.01 -10.91
N PHE A 63 18.10 -2.92 -10.09
CA PHE A 63 18.51 -4.32 -9.98
C PHE A 63 17.30 -5.25 -9.89
N GLU A 64 17.50 -6.54 -10.14
CA GLU A 64 16.45 -7.55 -10.01
C GLU A 64 16.01 -7.68 -8.54
N LEU A 65 14.73 -7.39 -8.29
CA LEU A 65 14.07 -7.62 -7.01
C LEU A 65 13.01 -8.69 -7.17
N THR A 66 12.96 -9.61 -6.21
CA THR A 66 11.74 -10.39 -6.03
C THR A 66 10.62 -9.45 -5.61
N VAL A 67 9.66 -9.31 -6.49
CA VAL A 67 8.41 -8.61 -6.26
C VAL A 67 7.30 -9.63 -6.23
N ARG A 68 6.29 -9.40 -5.40
CA ARG A 68 5.12 -10.25 -5.35
C ARG A 68 3.87 -9.41 -5.52
N GLU A 69 2.90 -9.94 -6.24
CA GLU A 69 1.58 -9.32 -6.34
C GLU A 69 0.98 -9.13 -4.94
N LEU A 70 0.21 -8.05 -4.79
CA LEU A 70 -0.54 -7.83 -3.57
C LEU A 70 -1.55 -8.96 -3.37
N ASP A 71 -1.65 -9.42 -2.13
CA ASP A 71 -2.55 -10.51 -1.78
C ASP A 71 -3.99 -9.99 -1.68
N ILE A 72 -4.72 -10.06 -2.79
CA ILE A 72 -6.14 -9.69 -2.88
C ILE A 72 -7.08 -10.83 -2.45
N ARG A 73 -6.53 -11.96 -1.98
CA ARG A 73 -7.36 -13.10 -1.62
C ARG A 73 -8.22 -12.73 -0.41
N PRO A 74 -9.51 -13.12 -0.39
CA PRO A 74 -10.34 -12.90 0.77
C PRO A 74 -9.69 -13.60 1.97
N ARG A 75 -9.34 -12.83 3.01
CA ARG A 75 -8.70 -13.37 4.22
C ARG A 75 -9.57 -14.50 4.76
N LYS A 76 -9.01 -15.71 4.89
CA LYS A 76 -9.67 -16.84 5.57
C LYS A 76 -9.06 -16.99 6.95
N GLY A 77 -9.87 -16.84 8.00
CA GLY A 77 -9.43 -17.03 9.39
C GLY A 77 -10.38 -16.40 10.42
N PRO A 78 -10.22 -16.73 11.72
CA PRO A 78 -10.96 -16.06 12.81
C PRO A 78 -10.66 -14.56 12.76
N GLY A 79 -11.69 -13.71 12.69
CA GLY A 79 -11.55 -12.25 12.50
C GLY A 79 -11.68 -11.78 11.05
N SER A 80 -11.73 -12.69 10.07
CA SER A 80 -12.26 -12.37 8.75
C SER A 80 -13.76 -12.12 8.88
N ARG A 81 -14.19 -10.88 8.68
CA ARG A 81 -15.61 -10.50 8.78
C ARG A 81 -16.40 -11.42 7.85
N LYS A 82 -17.29 -12.23 8.43
CA LYS A 82 -18.39 -12.84 7.68
C LYS A 82 -19.15 -11.69 7.02
N THR A 83 -19.19 -11.67 5.70
CA THR A 83 -20.16 -10.86 4.97
C THR A 83 -21.56 -11.23 5.47
N TYR A 84 -22.23 -10.30 6.13
CA TYR A 84 -23.67 -10.39 6.34
C TYR A 84 -24.29 -9.73 5.10
N ILE A 85 -25.01 -10.55 4.34
CA ILE A 85 -25.93 -10.25 3.21
C ILE A 85 -25.40 -9.39 2.06
#